data_AF-A0A1G0R6H5-F1
#
_entry.id   AF-A0A1G0R6H5-F1
#
_cell.length_a   1.000
_cell.length_b   1.000
_cell.length_c   1.000
_cell.angle_alpha   90.00
_cell.angle_beta   90.00
_cell.angle_gamma   90.00
#
_symmetry.space_group_name_H-M   'P 1'
#
loop_
_entity.id
_entity.type
_entity.pdbx_description
1 polymer ?
#
loop_
_entity_poly.entity_id
_entity_poly.type
_entity_poly.pdbx_seq_one_letter_code
_entity_poly.pdbx_strand_id
1 'polypeptide(L)'
;MYSRKRHWPYEFEHQALLEHINFYLEIFINADKLNLKVGELRLLFILLEEQRTEKLDSVIIYNLKQKFPKIKFELRSDTEKSNTYYSHLRFQIFAKDTSGYEYLLTDGGFTNWTQKLLSNKKERLLTSGIGSERLCVCFI
;
A
#
# COMPACT_ATOMS: atom_id res chain seq x y z
N MET A 1 -7.57 13.66 38.81
CA MET A 1 -6.43 13.88 37.89
C MET A 1 -6.27 12.60 37.04
N TYR A 2 -7.05 12.46 35.97
CA TYR A 2 -7.01 11.27 35.11
C TYR A 2 -5.83 11.39 34.13
N SER A 3 -4.77 10.63 34.41
CA SER A 3 -3.68 10.39 33.47
C SER A 3 -4.21 9.52 32.32
N ARG A 4 -4.73 10.16 31.27
CA ARG A 4 -4.95 9.50 29.97
C ARG A 4 -3.58 9.19 29.37
N LYS A 5 -3.12 7.95 29.53
CA LYS A 5 -2.04 7.38 28.70
C LYS A 5 -2.47 7.49 27.24
N ARG A 6 -2.01 8.54 26.55
CA ARG A 6 -2.20 8.73 25.10
C ARG A 6 -1.26 7.78 24.36
N HIS A 7 -1.69 6.54 24.19
CA HIS A 7 -1.26 5.64 23.13
C HIS A 7 -2.34 5.86 22.04
N TRP A 8 -2.10 6.37 20.84
CA TRP A 8 -1.19 5.90 19.79
C TRP A 8 -1.22 6.93 18.62
N PRO A 9 -0.10 7.41 18.04
CA PRO A 9 -0.16 8.45 17.01
C PRO A 9 -0.55 7.99 15.60
N TYR A 10 -0.66 6.66 15.36
CA TYR A 10 -0.67 6.08 14.00
C TYR A 10 -1.66 4.92 13.76
N GLU A 11 -2.77 4.83 14.50
CA GLU A 11 -3.63 3.63 14.47
C GLU A 11 -4.39 3.57 13.15
N PHE A 12 -4.88 4.73 12.71
CA PHE A 12 -5.51 4.90 11.41
C PHE A 12 -4.55 4.53 10.28
N GLU A 13 -3.32 5.04 10.29
CA GLU A 13 -2.34 4.79 9.24
C GLU A 13 -2.04 3.29 9.10
N HIS A 14 -1.87 2.59 10.22
CA HIS A 14 -1.67 1.14 10.20
C HIS A 14 -2.91 0.41 9.66
N GLN A 15 -4.09 0.73 10.17
CA GLN A 15 -5.33 0.03 9.81
C GLN A 15 -5.68 0.26 8.34
N ALA A 16 -5.67 1.51 7.87
CA ALA A 16 -5.98 1.85 6.49
C ALA A 16 -4.99 1.20 5.51
N LEU A 17 -3.69 1.23 5.82
CA LEU A 17 -2.68 0.63 4.95
C LEU A 17 -2.87 -0.89 4.85
N LEU A 18 -3.10 -1.55 5.97
CA LEU A 18 -3.39 -2.98 6.00
C LEU A 18 -4.68 -3.31 5.26
N GLU A 19 -5.75 -2.54 5.46
CA GLU A 19 -7.04 -2.75 4.81
C GLU A 19 -6.92 -2.69 3.29
N HIS A 20 -6.32 -1.62 2.76
CA HIS A 20 -6.16 -1.45 1.31
C HIS A 20 -5.28 -2.55 0.70
N ILE A 21 -4.13 -2.85 1.32
CA ILE A 21 -3.22 -3.89 0.81
C ILE A 21 -3.89 -5.27 0.87
N ASN A 22 -4.53 -5.61 2.00
CA ASN A 22 -5.23 -6.89 2.13
C ASN A 22 -6.31 -7.05 1.06
N PHE A 23 -7.12 -6.01 0.84
CA PHE A 23 -8.18 -6.02 -0.16
C PHE A 23 -7.65 -6.37 -1.56
N TYR A 24 -6.60 -5.67 -2.02
CA TYR A 24 -6.04 -5.94 -3.35
C TYR A 24 -5.35 -7.30 -3.45
N LEU A 25 -4.55 -7.67 -2.44
CA LEU A 25 -3.86 -8.96 -2.47
C LEU A 25 -4.84 -10.13 -2.45
N GLU A 26 -5.93 -10.02 -1.70
CA GLU A 26 -6.99 -11.04 -1.70
C GLU A 26 -7.68 -11.14 -3.07
N ILE A 27 -7.96 -10.02 -3.74
CA ILE A 27 -8.48 -10.04 -5.12
C ILE A 27 -7.50 -10.75 -6.05
N PHE A 28 -6.22 -10.37 -6.04
CA PHE A 28 -5.23 -10.90 -6.98
C PHE A 28 -4.91 -12.37 -6.74
N ILE A 29 -4.81 -12.81 -5.48
CA ILE A 29 -4.59 -14.24 -5.15
C ILE A 29 -5.79 -15.09 -5.57
N ASN A 30 -7.00 -14.53 -5.55
CA ASN A 30 -8.21 -15.25 -5.95
C ASN A 30 -8.63 -14.96 -7.40
N ALA A 31 -7.78 -14.30 -8.19
CA ALA A 31 -8.11 -13.83 -9.53
C ALA A 31 -8.41 -15.00 -10.50
N ASP A 32 -7.83 -16.18 -10.28
CA ASP A 32 -8.15 -17.39 -11.05
C ASP A 32 -9.64 -17.76 -10.99
N LYS A 33 -10.34 -17.43 -9.89
CA LYS A 33 -11.80 -17.63 -9.77
C LYS A 33 -12.60 -16.75 -10.74
N LEU A 34 -11.97 -15.69 -11.24
CA LEU A 34 -12.51 -14.78 -12.26
C LEU A 34 -11.97 -15.10 -13.65
N ASN A 35 -11.31 -16.25 -13.84
CA ASN A 35 -10.57 -16.63 -15.04
C ASN A 35 -9.45 -15.64 -15.41
N LEU A 36 -8.90 -14.95 -14.41
CA LEU A 36 -7.75 -14.08 -14.60
C LEU A 36 -6.47 -14.79 -14.17
N LYS A 37 -5.51 -14.92 -15.09
CA LYS A 37 -4.23 -15.60 -14.89
C LYS A 37 -3.19 -14.65 -14.30
N VAL A 38 -3.36 -14.34 -13.03
CA VAL A 38 -2.42 -13.49 -12.27
C VAL A 38 -1.24 -14.33 -11.77
N GLY A 39 -0.04 -14.01 -12.23
CA GLY A 39 1.20 -14.69 -11.83
C GLY A 39 1.80 -14.14 -10.53
N GLU A 40 3.13 -14.12 -10.47
CA GLU A 40 3.87 -13.66 -9.29
C GLU A 40 3.49 -12.21 -8.92
N LEU A 41 3.22 -12.00 -7.63
CA LEU A 41 2.88 -10.69 -7.06
C LEU A 41 4.08 -10.10 -6.33
N ARG A 42 4.26 -8.79 -6.51
CA ARG A 42 5.28 -8.01 -5.81
C ARG A 42 4.67 -6.76 -5.19
N LEU A 43 4.84 -6.60 -3.89
CA LEU A 43 4.45 -5.42 -3.13
C LEU A 43 5.69 -4.58 -2.84
N LEU A 44 5.71 -3.36 -3.35
CA LEU A 44 6.77 -2.38 -3.13
C LEU A 44 6.26 -1.27 -2.21
N PHE A 45 6.94 -1.07 -1.09
CA PHE A 45 6.80 0.11 -0.25
C PHE A 45 7.86 1.14 -0.62
N ILE A 46 7.45 2.40 -0.75
CA ILE A 46 8.34 3.53 -1.00
C ILE A 46 8.17 4.54 0.13
N LEU A 47 9.23 4.71 0.92
CA LEU A 47 9.31 5.63 2.03
C LEU A 47 9.76 6.99 1.53
N LEU A 48 8.96 8.02 1.82
CA LEU A 48 9.18 9.39 1.38
C LEU A 48 9.77 10.28 2.49
N GLU A 49 9.77 9.80 3.73
CA GLU A 49 10.36 10.48 4.89
C GLU A 49 11.04 9.45 5.81
N GLU A 50 12.37 9.53 5.98
CA GLU A 50 13.16 8.53 6.71
C GLU A 50 12.78 8.38 8.20
N GLN A 51 12.47 9.49 8.89
CA GLN A 51 12.34 9.48 10.36
C GLN A 51 10.98 9.01 10.89
N ARG A 52 9.94 8.93 10.03
CA ARG A 52 8.56 8.62 10.45
C ARG A 52 8.19 7.16 10.30
N THR A 53 8.97 6.38 9.55
CA THR A 53 8.55 5.08 8.99
C THR A 53 9.22 3.88 9.66
N GLU A 54 10.41 4.03 10.27
CA GLU A 54 11.18 2.89 10.82
C GLU A 54 10.40 1.95 11.77
N LYS A 55 9.50 2.49 12.61
CA LYS A 55 8.66 1.67 13.51
C LYS A 55 7.33 1.21 12.90
N LEU A 56 6.81 1.94 11.92
CA LEU A 56 5.59 1.60 11.20
C LEU A 56 5.83 0.36 10.32
N ASP A 57 7.00 0.33 9.68
CA ASP A 57 7.31 -0.57 8.59
C ASP A 57 7.52 -2.01 9.06
N SER A 58 8.25 -2.23 10.16
CA SER A 58 8.67 -3.60 10.51
C SER A 58 7.49 -4.48 10.89
N VAL A 59 6.53 -3.97 11.67
CA VAL A 59 5.38 -4.75 12.16
C VAL A 59 4.38 -5.00 11.03
N ILE A 60 4.07 -3.97 10.22
CA ILE A 60 3.14 -4.11 9.10
C ILE A 60 3.70 -5.07 8.06
N ILE A 61 4.96 -4.88 7.65
CA ILE A 61 5.62 -5.75 6.68
C ILE A 61 5.72 -7.18 7.23
N TYR A 62 6.04 -7.35 8.52
CA TYR A 62 6.05 -8.67 9.14
C TYR A 62 4.69 -9.36 9.08
N ASN A 63 3.62 -8.67 9.50
CA ASN A 63 2.25 -9.21 9.48
C ASN A 63 1.81 -9.58 8.06
N LEU A 64 2.10 -8.74 7.07
CA LEU A 64 1.78 -9.01 5.68
C LEU A 64 2.59 -10.18 5.12
N LYS A 65 3.89 -10.30 5.45
CA LYS A 65 4.73 -11.44 5.05
C LYS A 65 4.21 -12.76 5.62
N GLN A 66 3.75 -12.75 6.89
CA GLN A 66 3.16 -13.94 7.51
C GLN A 66 1.83 -14.33 6.82
N LYS A 67 0.98 -13.33 6.50
CA LYS A 67 -0.30 -13.58 5.85
C LYS A 67 -0.14 -14.00 4.37
N PHE A 68 0.84 -13.46 3.67
CA PHE A 68 1.05 -13.67 2.24
C PHE A 68 2.48 -14.12 1.91
N PRO A 69 2.89 -15.33 2.31
CA PRO A 69 4.28 -15.79 2.21
C PRO A 69 4.79 -15.95 0.77
N LYS A 70 3.89 -16.02 -0.22
CA LYS A 70 4.23 -16.17 -1.65
C LYS A 70 4.47 -14.84 -2.38
N ILE A 71 4.21 -13.72 -1.73
CA ILE A 71 4.36 -12.39 -2.33
C ILE A 71 5.78 -11.89 -2.10
N LYS A 72 6.39 -11.30 -3.13
CA LYS A 72 7.68 -10.62 -2.99
C LYS A 72 7.45 -9.25 -2.35
N PHE A 73 8.09 -8.99 -1.21
CA PHE A 73 8.03 -7.70 -0.52
C PHE A 73 9.32 -6.92 -0.72
N GLU A 74 9.21 -5.68 -1.16
CA GLU A 74 10.32 -4.76 -1.36
C GLU A 74 10.08 -3.46 -0.59
N LEU A 75 11.15 -2.89 -0.07
CA LEU A 75 11.16 -1.59 0.60
C LEU A 75 12.21 -0.72 -0.07
N ARG A 76 11.84 0.51 -0.43
CA ARG A 76 12.71 1.50 -1.03
C ARG A 76 12.55 2.82 -0.28
N SER A 77 13.65 3.52 -0.06
CA SER A 77 13.61 4.93 0.34
C SER A 77 13.75 5.81 -0.90
N ASP A 78 12.91 6.83 -1.00
CA ASP A 78 12.97 7.85 -2.06
C ASP A 78 13.06 9.21 -1.35
N THR A 79 14.30 9.60 -1.06
CA THR A 79 14.64 10.82 -0.30
C THR A 79 14.83 12.03 -1.19
N GLU A 80 14.96 11.82 -2.50
CA GLU A 80 14.81 12.90 -3.46
C GLU A 80 13.33 13.34 -3.41
N LYS A 81 13.08 14.65 -3.40
CA LYS A 81 11.72 15.19 -3.44
C LYS A 81 11.07 14.79 -4.77
N SER A 82 10.58 13.56 -4.85
CA SER A 82 9.80 13.11 -5.98
C SER A 82 8.58 14.04 -6.07
N ASN A 83 8.21 14.43 -7.29
CA ASN A 83 7.01 15.25 -7.57
C ASN A 83 5.71 14.47 -7.31
N THR A 84 5.68 13.68 -6.22
CA THR A 84 4.54 12.90 -5.78
C THR A 84 3.66 13.73 -4.85
N TYR A 85 2.35 13.51 -4.94
CA TYR A 85 1.37 14.07 -4.02
C TYR A 85 1.21 13.24 -2.74
N TYR A 86 1.87 12.08 -2.65
CA TYR A 86 1.87 11.25 -1.46
C TYR A 86 2.77 11.83 -0.37
N SER A 87 2.42 11.54 0.88
CA SER A 87 3.17 11.91 2.09
C SER A 87 3.61 10.65 2.82
N HIS A 88 4.80 10.66 3.41
CA HIS A 88 5.37 9.61 4.28
C HIS A 88 5.59 8.24 3.63
N LEU A 89 4.56 7.61 3.08
CA LEU A 89 4.60 6.27 2.50
C LEU A 89 3.63 6.14 1.34
N ARG A 90 4.11 5.51 0.26
CA ARG A 90 3.29 4.99 -0.85
C ARG A 90 3.60 3.51 -1.06
N PHE A 91 2.64 2.78 -1.60
CA PHE A 91 2.77 1.36 -1.92
C PHE A 91 2.33 1.09 -3.36
N GLN A 92 2.93 0.08 -3.95
CA GLN A 92 2.66 -0.36 -5.31
C GLN A 92 2.54 -1.88 -5.36
N ILE A 93 1.54 -2.39 -6.07
CA ILE A 93 1.37 -3.83 -6.29
C ILE A 93 1.56 -4.10 -7.77
N PHE A 94 2.49 -5.00 -8.05
CA PHE A 94 2.81 -5.49 -9.36
C PHE A 94 2.41 -6.96 -9.50
N ALA A 95 2.06 -7.35 -10.72
CA ALA A 95 1.77 -8.73 -11.07
C ALA A 95 2.38 -9.10 -12.41
N LYS A 96 2.83 -10.34 -12.54
CA LYS A 96 3.27 -10.90 -13.83
C LYS A 96 2.13 -11.57 -14.58
N ASP A 97 2.06 -11.35 -15.88
CA ASP A 97 1.17 -12.13 -16.76
C ASP A 97 1.75 -13.53 -17.06
N THR A 98 1.07 -14.28 -17.94
CA THR A 98 1.52 -15.63 -18.35
C THR A 98 2.80 -15.63 -19.18
N SER A 99 3.18 -14.50 -19.78
CA SER A 99 4.47 -14.34 -20.46
C SER A 99 5.61 -14.01 -19.49
N GLY A 100 5.28 -13.71 -18.24
CA GLY A 100 6.21 -13.27 -17.21
C GLY A 100 6.46 -11.76 -17.20
N TYR A 101 5.75 -10.98 -18.03
CA TYR A 101 5.87 -9.52 -18.06
C TYR A 101 5.15 -8.92 -16.85
N GLU A 102 5.82 -7.98 -16.17
CA GLU A 102 5.32 -7.38 -14.93
C GLU A 102 4.58 -6.06 -15.19
N TYR A 103 3.34 -5.96 -14.69
CA TYR A 103 2.52 -4.75 -14.76
C TYR A 103 2.29 -4.17 -13.36
N LEU A 104 2.32 -2.85 -13.25
CA LEU A 104 1.80 -2.15 -12.09
C LEU A 104 0.26 -2.24 -12.10
N LEU A 105 -0.34 -2.89 -11.10
CA LEU A 105 -1.79 -3.01 -10.99
C LEU A 105 -2.38 -1.99 -10.02
N THR A 106 -1.69 -1.72 -8.91
CA THR A 106 -2.19 -0.83 -7.86
C THR A 106 -1.13 0.19 -7.48
N ASP A 107 -1.53 1.43 -7.29
CA ASP A 107 -0.74 2.49 -6.67
C ASP A 107 -1.58 3.16 -5.58
N GLY A 108 -0.97 3.44 -4.43
CA GLY A 108 -1.65 4.06 -3.31
C GLY A 108 -0.68 4.62 -2.29
N GLY A 109 -1.18 5.43 -1.36
CA GLY A 109 -0.36 6.10 -0.36
C GLY A 109 -1.12 7.15 0.42
N PHE A 110 -0.48 7.65 1.48
CA PHE A 110 -1.09 8.68 2.31
C PHE A 110 -1.04 10.03 1.62
N THR A 111 -2.05 10.86 1.82
CA THR A 111 -2.06 12.23 1.32
C THR A 111 -2.55 13.20 2.40
N ASN A 112 -2.29 14.49 2.20
CA ASN A 112 -2.80 15.55 3.07
C ASN A 112 -4.02 16.29 2.49
N TRP A 113 -4.72 15.69 1.52
CA TRP A 113 -5.80 16.37 0.80
C TRP A 113 -6.95 16.77 1.73
N THR A 114 -7.45 15.86 2.57
CA THR A 114 -8.53 16.18 3.54
C THR A 114 -8.10 17.22 4.56
N GLN A 115 -6.84 17.19 5.01
CA GLN A 115 -6.30 18.22 5.91
C GLN A 115 -6.36 19.62 5.28
N LYS A 116 -6.04 19.72 3.99
CA LYS A 116 -6.08 20.98 3.23
C LYS A 116 -7.51 21.41 2.92
N LEU A 117 -8.34 20.49 2.41
CA LEU A 117 -9.72 20.77 2.00
C LEU A 117 -10.62 21.15 3.19
N LEU A 118 -10.41 20.51 4.34
CA LEU A 118 -11.23 20.73 5.55
C LEU A 118 -10.55 21.64 6.58
N SER A 119 -9.36 22.18 6.26
CA SER A 119 -8.56 23.01 7.17
C SER A 119 -8.32 22.39 8.56
N ASN A 120 -8.23 21.05 8.64
CA ASN A 120 -8.10 20.32 9.89
C ASN A 120 -6.88 19.39 9.88
N LYS A 121 -5.85 19.72 10.67
CA LYS A 121 -4.60 18.92 10.79
C LYS A 121 -4.81 17.52 11.39
N LYS A 122 -5.97 17.23 11.96
CA LYS A 122 -6.31 15.90 12.49
C LYS A 122 -6.79 14.93 11.42
N GLU A 123 -7.20 15.42 10.25
CA GLU A 123 -7.64 14.55 9.15
C GLU A 123 -6.52 13.60 8.72
N ARG A 124 -6.91 12.40 8.30
CA ARG A 124 -6.02 11.39 7.74
C ARG A 124 -6.67 10.80 6.50
N LEU A 125 -5.87 10.53 5.48
CA LEU A 125 -6.36 9.97 4.24
C LEU A 125 -5.31 9.04 3.64
N LEU A 126 -5.74 7.83 3.33
CA LEU A 126 -5.06 6.90 2.44
C LEU A 126 -5.90 6.79 1.17
N THR A 127 -5.28 6.93 0.01
CA THR A 127 -5.94 6.70 -1.28
C THR A 127 -5.21 5.62 -2.05
N SER A 128 -5.95 4.84 -2.82
CA SER A 128 -5.38 3.87 -3.77
C SER A 128 -6.29 3.68 -4.97
N GLY A 129 -5.71 3.22 -6.07
CA GLY A 129 -6.43 2.87 -7.29
C GLY A 129 -5.91 1.57 -7.89
N ILE A 130 -6.76 0.93 -8.68
CA ILE A 130 -6.45 -0.30 -9.42
C ILE A 130 -6.64 -0.06 -10.92
N GLY A 131 -5.71 -0.55 -11.74
CA GLY A 131 -5.83 -0.55 -13.20
C GLY A 131 -6.71 -1.71 -13.68
N SER A 132 -8.03 -1.55 -13.59
CA SER A 132 -9.00 -2.58 -14.01
C SER A 132 -8.85 -2.99 -15.48
N GLU A 133 -8.52 -2.05 -16.35
CA GLU A 133 -8.30 -2.28 -17.77
C GLU A 133 -7.06 -3.15 -17.99
N ARG A 134 -6.02 -2.99 -17.18
CA ARG A 134 -4.84 -3.86 -17.23
C ARG A 134 -5.18 -5.28 -16.84
N LEU A 135 -6.00 -5.48 -15.80
CA LEU A 135 -6.49 -6.82 -15.45
C LEU A 135 -7.21 -7.48 -16.62
N CYS A 136 -8.17 -6.77 -17.23
CA CYS A 136 -8.96 -7.32 -18.33
C CYS A 136 -8.18 -7.54 -19.63
N VAL A 137 -7.10 -6.79 -19.88
CA VAL A 137 -6.36 -6.88 -21.15
C VAL A 137 -5.14 -7.80 -21.03
N CYS A 138 -4.44 -7.78 -19.90
CA CYS A 138 -3.14 -8.43 -19.76
C CYS A 138 -3.20 -9.79 -19.04
N PHE A 139 -4.31 -10.11 -18.35
CA PHE A 139 -4.38 -11.27 -17.46
C PHE A 139 -5.52 -12.24 -17.78
N ILE A 140 -5.99 -12.32 -19.03
CA ILE A 140 -6.98 -13.34 -19.47
C ILE A 140 -6.28 -14.59 -20.04
#